data_AF-A0ABD7K5Q6-F1
#
_entry.id   AF-A0ABD7K5Q6-F1
#
_cell.length_a   1.000
_cell.length_b   1.000
_cell.length_c   1.000
_cell.angle_alpha   90.00
_cell.angle_beta   90.00
_cell.angle_gamma   90.00
#
_symmetry.space_group_name_H-M   'P 1'
#
loop_
_entity.id
_entity.type
_entity.pdbx_description
1 polymer ?
#
loop_
_entity_poly.entity_id
_entity_poly.type
_entity_poly.pdbx_seq_one_letter_code
_entity_poly.pdbx_strand_id
1 'polypeptide(L)'
;RPTCPLRFHTELGSSYHPNTYSYYGADEGQMAFHRVTWNLQPQMIAAYRPGLSPTLGPAPSSAHAIGLRMWREDHEGTVYLINDAEGLDMIMQHGVGVTRSTKGNSYVGKLQDRDQVGDATVPAHSAEDSAKAAVFAARMTGFEHQGSYDNRMVQNVTLYSVLRIGATATRKTVSKGATATEIPA
;
A
#
# COMPACT_ATOMS: atom_id res chain seq x y z
N ARG A 1 -11.56 -1.32 -25.25
CA ARG A 1 -10.13 -0.92 -25.09
C ARG A 1 -9.75 -1.29 -23.66
N PRO A 2 -8.74 -2.12 -23.41
CA PRO A 2 -8.33 -2.37 -22.03
C PRO A 2 -7.58 -1.13 -21.54
N THR A 3 -8.17 -0.42 -20.58
CA THR A 3 -7.57 0.73 -19.91
C THR A 3 -6.42 0.21 -19.03
N CYS A 4 -5.18 0.51 -19.41
CA CYS A 4 -4.03 0.23 -18.57
C CYS A 4 -4.17 1.02 -17.25
N PRO A 5 -4.20 0.38 -16.07
CA PRO A 5 -4.32 1.08 -14.78
C PRO A 5 -3.27 2.18 -14.61
N LEU A 6 -2.04 1.95 -15.09
CA LEU A 6 -0.98 2.95 -15.05
C LEU A 6 -1.35 4.22 -15.82
N ARG A 7 -1.98 4.07 -16.99
CA ARG A 7 -2.42 5.22 -17.79
C ARG A 7 -3.49 6.01 -17.06
N PHE A 8 -4.44 5.33 -16.42
CA PHE A 8 -5.46 5.98 -15.61
C PHE A 8 -4.85 6.76 -14.43
N HIS A 9 -3.92 6.16 -13.67
CA HIS A 9 -3.25 6.85 -12.57
C HIS A 9 -2.47 8.09 -13.03
N THR A 10 -1.78 8.01 -14.17
CA THR A 10 -1.06 9.16 -14.75
C THR A 10 -2.02 10.25 -15.23
N GLU A 11 -3.13 9.89 -15.89
CA GLU A 11 -4.13 10.85 -16.36
C GLU A 11 -4.87 11.54 -15.21
N LEU A 12 -5.14 10.83 -14.11
CA LEU A 12 -5.78 11.38 -12.92
C LEU A 12 -4.86 12.36 -12.16
N GLY A 13 -3.56 12.05 -12.07
CA GLY A 13 -2.57 12.86 -11.37
C GLY A 13 -2.99 13.20 -9.94
N SER A 14 -2.91 14.47 -9.57
CA SER A 14 -3.38 15.02 -8.29
C SER A 14 -4.72 15.76 -8.44
N SER A 15 -5.59 15.28 -9.32
CA SER A 15 -6.88 15.93 -9.57
C SER A 15 -7.88 15.65 -8.45
N TYR A 16 -8.40 16.71 -7.84
CA TYR A 16 -9.48 16.69 -6.88
C TYR A 16 -10.53 17.74 -7.26
N HIS A 17 -11.79 17.50 -6.93
CA HIS A 17 -12.82 18.51 -7.15
C HIS A 17 -12.55 19.74 -6.25
N PRO A 18 -12.75 21.00 -6.70
CA PRO A 18 -12.45 22.19 -5.90
C PRO A 18 -13.19 22.26 -4.55
N ASN A 19 -14.35 21.61 -4.46
CA ASN A 19 -15.15 21.49 -3.23
C ASN A 19 -15.02 20.11 -2.60
N THR A 20 -13.81 19.55 -2.52
CA THR A 20 -13.56 18.26 -1.87
C THR A 20 -13.50 18.42 -0.37
N TYR A 21 -14.24 17.57 0.33
CA TYR A 21 -14.15 17.37 1.78
C TYR A 21 -13.85 15.89 2.01
N SER A 22 -12.77 15.59 2.71
CA SER A 22 -12.35 14.21 2.96
C SER A 22 -12.26 13.89 4.45
N TYR A 23 -12.30 12.61 4.75
CA TYR A 23 -11.85 12.07 6.02
C TYR A 23 -11.04 10.80 5.75
N TYR A 24 -10.19 10.42 6.70
CA TYR A 24 -9.43 9.18 6.62
C TYR A 24 -9.04 8.66 8.01
N GLY A 25 -8.85 7.34 8.10
CA GLY A 25 -8.36 6.69 9.32
C GLY A 25 -6.83 6.74 9.39
N ALA A 26 -6.33 7.05 10.58
CA ALA A 26 -4.91 7.04 10.88
C ALA A 26 -4.69 6.65 12.35
N ASP A 27 -5.00 5.38 12.62
CA ASP A 27 -5.10 4.79 13.95
C ASP A 27 -4.01 3.72 14.17
N GLU A 28 -3.33 3.78 15.31
CA GLU A 28 -2.34 2.79 15.74
C GLU A 28 -2.99 1.42 16.01
N GLY A 29 -4.28 1.39 16.37
CA GLY A 29 -5.06 0.17 16.48
C GLY A 29 -5.46 -0.43 15.14
N GLN A 30 -5.28 0.28 14.03
CA GLN A 30 -5.70 -0.13 12.68
C GLN A 30 -4.55 0.04 11.68
N MET A 31 -3.42 -0.61 11.96
CA MET A 31 -2.27 -0.66 11.07
C MET A 31 -2.64 -1.23 9.70
N ALA A 32 -2.03 -0.72 8.63
CA ALA A 32 -2.17 -1.12 7.24
C ALA A 32 -0.79 -1.39 6.58
N PHE A 33 -0.78 -2.13 5.48
CA PHE A 33 0.44 -2.38 4.71
C PHE A 33 0.78 -1.18 3.84
N HIS A 34 1.79 -0.40 4.22
CA HIS A 34 2.40 0.61 3.35
C HIS A 34 3.54 -0.01 2.53
N ARG A 35 4.38 -0.81 3.18
CA ARG A 35 5.47 -1.54 2.52
C ARG A 35 5.21 -3.04 2.58
N VAL A 36 5.13 -3.67 1.42
CA VAL A 36 5.12 -5.13 1.32
C VAL A 36 6.57 -5.60 1.25
N THR A 37 7.07 -6.13 2.36
CA THR A 37 8.45 -6.58 2.48
C THR A 37 8.52 -8.02 2.95
N TRP A 38 9.50 -8.76 2.42
CA TRP A 38 9.81 -10.11 2.90
C TRP A 38 11.17 -10.10 3.57
N ASN A 39 11.24 -10.65 4.78
CA ASN A 39 12.51 -10.89 5.46
C ASN A 39 13.06 -12.24 4.97
N LEU A 40 14.20 -12.19 4.29
CA LEU A 40 14.86 -13.37 3.72
C LEU A 40 15.70 -14.05 4.79
N GLN A 41 15.30 -15.28 5.12
CA GLN A 41 16.00 -16.07 6.12
C GLN A 41 17.29 -16.68 5.53
N PRO A 42 18.39 -16.74 6.32
CA PRO A 42 19.58 -17.43 5.90
C PRO A 42 19.34 -18.94 5.80
N GLN A 43 19.96 -19.58 4.82
CA GLN A 43 19.86 -21.01 4.58
C GLN A 43 21.00 -21.79 5.25
N MET A 44 20.77 -23.07 5.55
CA MET A 44 21.85 -23.98 5.92
C MET A 44 22.66 -24.36 4.68
N ILE A 45 23.98 -24.27 4.79
CA ILE A 45 24.90 -24.60 3.70
C ILE A 45 25.66 -25.85 4.09
N ALA A 46 25.70 -26.83 3.18
CA ALA A 46 26.48 -28.03 3.35
C ALA A 46 27.95 -27.70 3.66
N ALA A 47 28.55 -28.49 4.54
CA ALA A 47 29.96 -28.31 4.86
C ALA A 47 30.83 -28.69 3.66
N TYR A 48 31.95 -27.97 3.50
CA TYR A 48 32.93 -28.22 2.45
C TYR A 48 33.62 -29.60 2.54
N ARG A 49 33.54 -30.27 3.69
CA ARG A 49 34.07 -31.63 3.92
C ARG A 49 32.97 -32.57 4.41
N PRO A 50 32.91 -33.81 3.89
CA PRO A 50 32.05 -34.85 4.44
C PRO A 50 32.32 -35.08 5.94
N GLY A 51 31.26 -35.31 6.71
CA GLY A 51 31.34 -35.56 8.16
C GLY A 51 31.28 -34.31 9.04
N LEU A 52 31.32 -33.11 8.46
CA LEU A 52 31.11 -31.85 9.20
C LEU A 52 29.65 -31.41 9.14
N SER A 53 29.17 -30.78 10.22
CA SER A 53 27.83 -30.21 10.27
C SER A 53 27.68 -29.02 9.30
N PRO A 54 26.51 -28.87 8.66
CA PRO A 54 26.17 -27.68 7.89
C PRO A 54 26.31 -26.40 8.72
N THR A 55 26.65 -25.29 8.08
CA THR A 55 26.76 -23.97 8.72
C THR A 55 25.67 -23.05 8.21
N LEU A 56 25.21 -22.12 9.04
CA LEU A 56 24.30 -21.08 8.60
C LEU A 56 25.01 -20.18 7.57
N GLY A 57 24.39 -19.99 6.43
CA GLY A 57 24.83 -19.06 5.41
C GLY A 57 24.54 -17.61 5.77
N PRO A 58 25.14 -16.66 5.06
CA PRO A 58 24.72 -15.27 5.16
C PRO A 58 23.30 -15.12 4.59
N ALA A 59 22.55 -14.16 5.13
CA ALA A 59 21.38 -13.63 4.42
C ALA A 59 21.86 -13.01 3.10
N PRO A 60 21.02 -13.04 2.04
CA PRO A 60 21.37 -12.42 0.77
C PRO A 60 21.53 -10.91 0.96
N SER A 61 22.57 -10.30 0.35
CA SER A 61 22.68 -8.84 0.29
C SER A 61 21.53 -8.25 -0.54
N SER A 62 21.21 -6.96 -0.39
CA SER A 62 20.15 -6.32 -1.19
C SER A 62 20.40 -6.43 -2.69
N ALA A 63 21.66 -6.31 -3.13
CA ALA A 63 22.03 -6.47 -4.53
C ALA A 63 21.82 -7.92 -5.01
N HIS A 64 22.16 -8.90 -4.18
CA HIS A 64 21.93 -10.31 -4.49
C HIS A 64 20.43 -10.66 -4.50
N ALA A 65 19.66 -10.09 -3.57
CA ALA A 65 18.23 -10.33 -3.42
C ALA A 65 17.42 -9.93 -4.67
N ILE A 66 17.83 -8.87 -5.38
CA ILE A 66 17.18 -8.41 -6.63
C ILE A 66 17.24 -9.47 -7.74
N GLY A 67 18.31 -10.28 -7.77
CA GLY A 67 18.49 -11.33 -8.78
C GLY A 67 17.79 -12.65 -8.45
N LEU A 68 17.16 -12.76 -7.27
CA LEU A 68 16.50 -14.00 -6.86
C LEU A 68 15.19 -14.16 -7.59
N ARG A 69 14.92 -15.39 -8.07
CA ARG A 69 13.65 -15.74 -8.67
C ARG A 69 12.75 -16.41 -7.64
N MET A 70 11.55 -15.91 -7.47
CA MET A 70 10.49 -16.62 -6.75
C MET A 70 10.05 -17.84 -7.57
N TRP A 71 10.04 -19.01 -6.95
CA TRP A 71 9.65 -20.27 -7.62
C TRP A 71 8.47 -20.97 -6.94
N ARG A 72 8.13 -20.59 -5.70
CA ARG A 72 6.97 -21.09 -4.96
C ARG A 72 6.52 -20.06 -3.93
N GLU A 73 5.24 -20.09 -3.59
CA GLU A 73 4.63 -19.40 -2.46
C GLU A 73 3.63 -20.34 -1.76
N ASP A 74 3.17 -19.97 -0.56
CA ASP A 74 2.18 -20.73 0.23
C ASP A 74 0.80 -20.06 0.37
N HIS A 75 0.57 -18.95 -0.32
CA HIS A 75 -0.59 -18.07 -0.23
C HIS A 75 -0.85 -17.45 1.17
N GLU A 76 0.07 -17.62 2.11
CA GLU A 76 -0.01 -17.16 3.50
C GLU A 76 1.17 -16.23 3.87
N GLY A 77 1.88 -15.73 2.87
CA GLY A 77 2.96 -14.76 3.03
C GLY A 77 4.36 -15.36 3.08
N THR A 78 4.53 -16.67 2.88
CA THR A 78 5.84 -17.27 2.65
C THR A 78 6.14 -17.38 1.17
N VAL A 79 7.32 -16.92 0.78
CA VAL A 79 7.86 -17.10 -0.57
C VAL A 79 9.15 -17.90 -0.53
N TYR A 80 9.36 -18.69 -1.57
CA TYR A 80 10.57 -19.47 -1.75
C TYR A 80 11.27 -18.93 -2.98
N LEU A 81 12.49 -18.46 -2.78
CA LEU A 81 13.32 -17.89 -3.82
C LEU A 81 14.52 -18.78 -4.10
N ILE A 82 15.02 -18.72 -5.32
CA ILE A 82 16.22 -19.41 -5.75
C ILE A 82 17.13 -18.45 -6.52
N ASN A 83 18.44 -18.58 -6.32
CA ASN A 83 19.42 -17.89 -7.12
C ASN A 83 19.76 -18.72 -8.36
N ASP A 84 19.33 -18.29 -9.54
CA ASP A 84 19.70 -18.95 -10.80
C ASP A 84 20.98 -18.37 -11.43
N ALA A 85 21.45 -17.23 -10.91
CA ALA A 85 22.64 -16.55 -11.42
C ALA A 85 23.92 -17.24 -10.93
N GLU A 86 24.91 -17.31 -11.82
CA GLU A 86 26.27 -17.69 -11.44
C GLU A 86 26.84 -16.62 -10.50
N GLY A 87 27.48 -17.08 -9.43
CA GLY A 87 28.12 -16.23 -8.45
C GLY A 87 28.95 -17.06 -7.49
N LEU A 88 29.95 -16.42 -6.89
CA LEU A 88 30.80 -17.03 -5.90
C LEU A 88 30.78 -16.20 -4.63
N ASP A 89 30.58 -16.86 -3.50
CA ASP A 89 30.70 -16.23 -2.18
C ASP A 89 31.79 -16.93 -1.38
N MET A 90 32.54 -16.14 -0.61
CA MET A 90 33.43 -16.65 0.43
C MET A 90 32.69 -16.65 1.75
N ILE A 91 32.64 -17.81 2.41
CA ILE A 91 32.07 -17.97 3.74
C ILE A 91 33.06 -18.62 4.70
N MET A 92 32.94 -18.28 5.98
CA MET A 92 33.69 -18.96 7.02
C MET A 92 32.95 -20.23 7.45
N GLN A 93 33.53 -21.39 7.18
CA GLN A 93 33.05 -22.67 7.68
C GLN A 93 34.11 -23.29 8.58
N HIS A 94 33.77 -23.55 9.85
CA HIS A 94 34.67 -24.25 10.79
C HIS A 94 36.07 -23.60 10.89
N GLY A 95 36.13 -22.26 10.85
CA GLY A 95 37.39 -21.50 10.91
C GLY A 95 38.15 -21.39 9.58
N VAL A 96 37.62 -21.92 8.49
CA VAL A 96 38.23 -21.89 7.15
C VAL A 96 37.39 -21.07 6.19
N GLY A 97 38.04 -20.18 5.43
CA GLY A 97 37.40 -19.46 4.33
C GLY A 97 37.19 -20.39 3.13
N VAL A 98 35.94 -20.59 2.74
CA VAL A 98 35.55 -21.47 1.64
C VAL A 98 34.84 -20.63 0.57
N THR A 99 35.37 -20.65 -0.65
CA THR A 99 34.70 -20.09 -1.83
C THR A 99 33.75 -21.13 -2.40
N ARG A 100 32.49 -20.76 -2.62
CA ARG A 100 31.46 -21.67 -3.18
C ARG A 100 30.60 -20.97 -4.23
N SER A 101 29.97 -21.77 -5.09
CA SER A 101 28.89 -21.27 -5.95
C SER A 101 27.68 -20.85 -5.14
N THR A 102 27.08 -19.73 -5.52
CA THR A 102 25.79 -19.26 -5.00
C THR A 102 24.63 -19.71 -5.87
N LYS A 103 24.89 -20.23 -7.07
CA LYS A 103 23.84 -20.74 -7.96
C LYS A 103 23.16 -21.94 -7.33
N GLY A 104 21.84 -21.94 -7.33
CA GLY A 104 21.00 -22.92 -6.67
C GLY A 104 20.76 -22.66 -5.18
N ASN A 105 21.36 -21.61 -4.59
CA ASN A 105 21.00 -21.20 -3.22
C ASN A 105 19.50 -20.89 -3.16
N SER A 106 18.84 -21.38 -2.11
CA SER A 106 17.41 -21.16 -1.86
C SER A 106 17.21 -20.30 -0.63
N TYR A 107 16.22 -19.41 -0.67
CA TYR A 107 15.88 -18.54 0.46
C TYR A 107 14.40 -18.63 0.75
N VAL A 108 14.05 -18.54 2.03
CA VAL A 108 12.66 -18.44 2.47
C VAL A 108 12.42 -16.99 2.87
N GLY A 109 11.51 -16.32 2.19
CA GLY A 109 11.04 -14.99 2.54
C GLY A 109 9.76 -15.07 3.35
N LYS A 110 9.72 -14.38 4.50
CA LYS A 110 8.51 -14.24 5.32
C LYS A 110 7.98 -12.82 5.21
N LEU A 111 6.73 -12.66 4.78
CA LEU A 111 6.05 -11.37 4.71
C LEU A 111 6.09 -10.70 6.09
N GLN A 112 6.46 -9.43 6.13
CA GLN A 112 6.46 -8.64 7.35
C GLN A 112 5.07 -8.08 7.63
N ASP A 113 4.81 -7.78 8.91
CA ASP A 113 3.54 -7.22 9.35
C ASP A 113 3.28 -5.81 8.79
N ARG A 114 2.06 -5.33 9.02
CA ARG A 114 1.59 -3.99 8.70
C ARG A 114 2.48 -2.94 9.38
N ASP A 115 2.96 -1.97 8.61
CA ASP A 115 4.06 -1.08 9.01
C ASP A 115 3.67 0.40 9.15
N GLN A 116 2.41 0.75 8.86
CA GLN A 116 1.94 2.13 8.99
C GLN A 116 0.54 2.19 9.60
N VAL A 117 0.28 3.22 10.40
CA VAL A 117 -1.08 3.57 10.86
C VAL A 117 -2.02 3.79 9.68
N GLY A 118 -3.29 3.51 9.85
CA GLY A 118 -4.29 3.62 8.79
C GLY A 118 -5.69 3.29 9.29
N ASP A 119 -6.47 2.64 8.44
CA ASP A 119 -7.80 2.08 8.75
C ASP A 119 -7.85 0.55 8.52
N ALA A 120 -6.72 -0.14 8.73
CA ALA A 120 -6.50 -1.56 8.45
C ALA A 120 -6.51 -1.98 6.97
N THR A 121 -6.87 -1.10 6.04
CA THR A 121 -6.76 -1.35 4.59
C THR A 121 -5.88 -0.31 3.91
N VAL A 122 -6.21 0.96 4.10
CA VAL A 122 -5.53 2.10 3.49
C VAL A 122 -4.52 2.66 4.49
N PRO A 123 -3.22 2.68 4.13
CA PRO A 123 -2.20 3.30 4.96
C PRO A 123 -2.37 4.83 4.95
N ALA A 124 -2.25 5.48 6.13
CA ALA A 124 -2.58 6.88 6.32
C ALA A 124 -1.89 7.82 5.33
N HIS A 125 -0.63 7.56 4.97
CA HIS A 125 0.11 8.41 4.01
C HIS A 125 -0.59 8.50 2.64
N SER A 126 -1.27 7.43 2.21
CA SER A 126 -1.99 7.40 0.93
C SER A 126 -3.24 8.26 1.01
N ALA A 127 -3.93 8.25 2.15
CA ALA A 127 -5.15 9.02 2.34
C ALA A 127 -4.86 10.52 2.63
N GLU A 128 -3.75 10.80 3.30
CA GLU A 128 -3.19 12.14 3.54
C GLU A 128 -2.93 12.91 2.24
N ASP A 129 -2.74 12.24 1.10
CA ASP A 129 -2.58 12.93 -0.18
C ASP A 129 -3.81 13.78 -0.54
N SER A 130 -5.01 13.31 -0.20
CA SER A 130 -6.24 14.08 -0.42
C SER A 130 -6.29 15.37 0.38
N ALA A 131 -5.65 15.41 1.55
CA ALA A 131 -5.62 16.58 2.42
C ALA A 131 -4.83 17.76 1.81
N LYS A 132 -3.99 17.51 0.80
CA LYS A 132 -3.23 18.54 0.10
C LYS A 132 -4.11 19.42 -0.80
N ALA A 133 -5.24 18.90 -1.25
CA ALA A 133 -6.15 19.57 -2.20
C ALA A 133 -7.57 19.76 -1.66
N ALA A 134 -7.96 19.03 -0.61
CA ALA A 134 -9.27 19.17 0.00
C ALA A 134 -9.43 20.53 0.70
N VAL A 135 -10.64 21.10 0.63
CA VAL A 135 -11.04 22.28 1.41
C VAL A 135 -11.03 21.98 2.91
N PHE A 136 -11.30 20.73 3.26
CA PHE A 136 -11.31 20.20 4.61
C PHE A 136 -10.93 18.73 4.57
N ALA A 137 -10.05 18.30 5.47
CA ALA A 137 -9.69 16.91 5.66
C ALA A 137 -9.69 16.57 7.15
N ALA A 138 -10.47 15.57 7.56
CA ALA A 138 -10.46 15.06 8.92
C ALA A 138 -9.55 13.83 9.03
N ARG A 139 -8.48 13.94 9.83
CA ARG A 139 -7.66 12.80 10.29
C ARG A 139 -8.32 12.18 11.52
N MET A 140 -8.69 10.90 11.47
CA MET A 140 -9.55 10.30 12.48
C MET A 140 -9.05 8.92 12.96
N THR A 141 -9.58 8.45 14.08
CA THR A 141 -9.29 7.13 14.68
C THR A 141 -10.59 6.44 15.12
N GLY A 142 -10.50 5.17 15.51
CA GLY A 142 -11.61 4.41 16.09
C GLY A 142 -12.51 3.69 15.08
N PHE A 143 -12.00 3.38 13.89
CA PHE A 143 -12.69 2.57 12.89
C PHE A 143 -11.70 1.87 11.96
N GLU A 144 -12.08 0.69 11.47
CA GLU A 144 -11.47 0.08 10.29
C GLU A 144 -12.20 0.52 9.02
N HIS A 145 -11.60 0.25 7.87
CA HIS A 145 -12.03 0.76 6.56
C HIS A 145 -13.48 0.42 6.21
N GLN A 146 -13.88 -0.85 6.34
CA GLN A 146 -15.19 -1.36 5.91
C GLN A 146 -16.33 -0.80 6.75
N GLY A 147 -16.12 -0.65 8.06
CA GLY A 147 -17.05 -0.11 9.05
C GLY A 147 -16.88 1.39 9.30
N SER A 148 -16.11 2.11 8.46
CA SER A 148 -15.84 3.54 8.65
C SER A 148 -17.12 4.38 8.80
N TYR A 149 -18.15 4.12 7.99
CA TYR A 149 -19.43 4.84 8.06
C TYR A 149 -20.36 4.42 9.21
N ASP A 150 -20.04 3.36 9.96
CA ASP A 150 -20.73 3.03 11.21
C ASP A 150 -20.23 3.90 12.38
N ASN A 151 -19.10 4.57 12.22
CA ASN A 151 -18.55 5.49 13.21
C ASN A 151 -19.33 6.82 13.23
N ARG A 152 -19.90 7.16 14.40
CA ARG A 152 -20.70 8.38 14.57
C ARG A 152 -19.93 9.67 14.26
N MET A 153 -18.63 9.71 14.51
CA MET A 153 -17.82 10.88 14.18
C MET A 153 -17.63 11.02 12.68
N VAL A 154 -17.45 9.91 11.95
CA VAL A 154 -17.39 9.91 10.47
C VAL A 154 -18.72 10.40 9.88
N GLN A 155 -19.84 9.94 10.41
CA GLN A 155 -21.17 10.42 10.02
C GLN A 155 -21.33 11.93 10.28
N ASN A 156 -20.88 12.42 11.43
CA ASN A 156 -20.91 13.85 11.77
C ASN A 156 -20.05 14.69 10.81
N VAL A 157 -18.85 14.21 10.47
CA VAL A 157 -17.97 14.87 9.49
C VAL A 157 -18.63 14.89 8.11
N THR A 158 -19.23 13.78 7.69
CA THR A 158 -19.93 13.70 6.40
C THR A 158 -21.10 14.67 6.34
N LEU A 159 -21.91 14.73 7.41
CA LEU A 159 -23.01 15.69 7.52
C LEU A 159 -22.50 17.14 7.47
N TYR A 160 -21.42 17.45 8.22
CA TYR A 160 -20.77 18.74 8.18
C TYR A 160 -20.35 19.11 6.76
N SER A 161 -19.68 18.21 6.04
CA SER A 161 -19.22 18.43 4.67
C SER A 161 -20.38 18.74 3.71
N VAL A 162 -21.45 17.96 3.77
CA VAL A 162 -22.65 18.19 2.93
C VAL A 162 -23.27 19.55 3.22
N LEU A 163 -23.42 19.93 4.49
CA LEU A 163 -23.97 21.23 4.88
C LEU A 163 -23.08 22.39 4.41
N ARG A 164 -21.75 22.25 4.49
CA ARG A 164 -20.80 23.26 4.01
C ARG A 164 -20.86 23.44 2.51
N ILE A 165 -20.94 22.35 1.74
CA ILE A 165 -21.12 22.41 0.29
C ILE A 165 -22.47 23.08 -0.03
N GLY A 166 -23.56 22.65 0.61
CA GLY A 166 -24.90 23.21 0.41
C GLY A 166 -24.99 24.71 0.73
N ALA A 167 -24.29 25.18 1.76
CA ALA A 167 -24.24 26.60 2.13
C ALA A 167 -23.62 27.50 1.04
N THR A 168 -22.82 26.93 0.14
CA THR A 168 -22.22 27.65 -1.00
C THR A 168 -23.01 27.50 -2.31
N ALA A 169 -24.07 26.68 -2.32
CA ALA A 169 -24.85 26.42 -3.52
C ALA A 169 -25.75 27.62 -3.87
N THR A 170 -25.73 28.03 -5.13
CA THR A 170 -26.62 29.06 -5.65
C THR A 170 -27.91 28.43 -6.17
N ARG A 171 -29.06 28.99 -5.78
CA ARG A 171 -30.35 28.54 -6.31
C ARG A 171 -30.45 28.96 -7.78
N LYS A 172 -30.61 28.00 -8.68
CA LYS A 172 -30.92 28.29 -10.08
C LYS A 172 -32.33 28.87 -10.17
N THR A 173 -32.45 30.18 -10.37
CA THR A 173 -33.73 30.84 -10.63
C THR A 173 -34.13 30.56 -12.07
N VAL A 174 -35.22 29.81 -12.26
CA VAL A 174 -35.87 29.72 -13.56
C VAL A 174 -36.83 30.91 -13.67
N SER A 175 -36.59 31.81 -14.62
CA SER A 175 -37.52 32.86 -14.95
C SER A 175 -38.81 32.23 -15.49
N LYS A 176 -39.92 32.36 -14.75
CA LYS A 176 -41.26 32.12 -15.29
C LYS A 176 -41.48 33.22 -16.33
N GLY A 177 -41.43 32.87 -17.61
CA GLY A 177 -41.91 33.76 -18.68
C GLY A 177 -43.36 34.10 -18.40
N ALA A 178 -43.64 35.36 -18.11
CA ALA A 178 -45.00 35.88 -18.04
C ALA A 178 -45.51 36.06 -19.47
N THR A 179 -46.22 35.06 -20.00
CA THR A 179 -47.13 35.28 -21.11
C THR A 179 -48.42 35.85 -20.53
N ALA A 180 -48.47 37.17 -20.36
CA ALA A 180 -49.71 37.91 -20.27
C ALA A 180 -50.18 38.13 -21.72
N THR A 181 -51.14 37.32 -22.15
CA THR A 181 -51.86 37.57 -23.41
C THR A 181 -52.83 38.72 -23.13
N GLU A 182 -52.52 39.91 -23.64
CA GLU A 182 -53.49 41.01 -23.75
C GLU A 182 -54.61 40.58 -24.71
N ILE A 183 -55.85 40.62 -24.24
CA ILE A 183 -57.04 40.53 -25.07
C ILE A 183 -57.45 41.97 -25.39
N PRO A 184 -57.43 42.42 -26.66
CA PRO A 184 -57.94 43.74 -27.01
C PRO A 184 -59.47 43.77 -27.02
N ALA A 185 -59.98 45.00 -26.84
CA ALA A 185 -61.33 45.43 -26.47
C ALA A 185 -62.52 44.79 -27.23
#